data_AF-A0A6J4TN34-F1
#
_entry.id   AF-A0A6J4TN34-F1
#
_cell.length_a   1.000
_cell.length_b   1.000
_cell.length_c   1.000
_cell.angle_alpha   90.00
_cell.angle_beta   90.00
_cell.angle_gamma   90.00
#
_symmetry.space_group_name_H-M   'P 1'
#
loop_
_entity.id
_entity.type
_entity.pdbx_description
1 polymer ?
#
loop_
_entity_poly.entity_id
_entity_poly.type
_entity_poly.pdbx_seq_one_letter_code
_entity_poly.pdbx_strand_id
1 'polypeptide(L)'
;MPGGIWTPLQRHWSAEKRAAAEQQARRAEQAGAFRMKTPEQGAATSVFLAASPQVAGIGGRYFEDCNEAEVVDQLQGIHGVMRHALDPDDARRLWDVSERLVTAARSAAPAAV
;
A
#
# COMPACT_ATOMS: atom_id res chain seq x y z
N MET A 1 -0.78 4.13 -3.50
CA MET A 1 0.29 3.14 -3.31
C MET A 1 1.66 3.81 -3.43
N PRO A 2 2.65 3.53 -2.57
CA PRO A 2 3.98 4.13 -2.67
C PRO A 2 4.86 3.54 -3.79
N GLY A 3 4.54 2.36 -4.33
CA GLY A 3 5.42 1.62 -5.25
C GLY A 3 6.44 0.74 -4.52
N GLY A 4 7.43 0.20 -5.22
CA GLY A 4 8.49 -0.61 -4.61
C GLY A 4 9.67 0.26 -4.15
N ILE A 5 9.95 0.21 -2.85
CA ILE A 5 11.05 0.93 -2.19
C ILE A 5 11.82 -0.04 -1.31
N TRP A 6 13.14 0.01 -1.38
CA TRP A 6 13.99 -0.66 -0.40
C TRP A 6 13.99 0.13 0.90
N THR A 7 13.34 -0.42 1.93
CA THR A 7 13.27 0.18 3.26
C THR A 7 13.74 -0.85 4.30
N PRO A 8 13.78 -0.51 5.60
CA PRO A 8 14.01 -1.51 6.63
C PRO A 8 12.94 -2.61 6.69
N LEU A 9 11.83 -2.54 5.93
CA LEU A 9 10.83 -3.62 5.89
C LEU A 9 11.45 -4.97 5.49
N GLN A 10 12.43 -4.95 4.60
CA GLN A 10 13.11 -6.16 4.11
C GLN A 10 14.31 -6.57 4.99
N ARG A 11 14.53 -5.94 6.16
CA ARG A 11 15.73 -6.16 7.00
C ARG A 11 15.90 -7.59 7.50
N HIS A 12 14.80 -8.33 7.67
CA HIS A 12 14.80 -9.71 8.16
C HIS A 12 14.71 -10.75 7.04
N TRP A 13 14.80 -10.35 5.77
CA TRP A 13 14.92 -11.31 4.68
C TRP A 13 16.30 -11.97 4.73
N SER A 14 16.35 -13.27 4.43
CA SER A 14 17.63 -13.95 4.23
C SER A 14 18.43 -13.27 3.11
N ALA A 15 19.76 -13.36 3.17
CA ALA A 15 20.63 -12.78 2.15
C ALA A 15 20.27 -13.28 0.74
N GLU A 16 19.98 -14.57 0.61
CA GLU A 16 19.53 -15.19 -0.64
C GLU A 16 18.23 -14.57 -1.17
N LYS A 17 17.22 -14.43 -0.31
CA LYS A 17 15.92 -13.83 -0.69
C LYS A 17 16.09 -12.38 -1.14
N ARG A 18 16.98 -11.62 -0.48
CA ARG A 18 17.28 -10.23 -0.87
C ARG A 18 17.96 -10.17 -2.23
N ALA A 19 19.00 -10.98 -2.44
CA ALA A 19 19.69 -11.04 -3.72
C ALA A 19 18.75 -11.43 -4.88
N ALA A 20 17.88 -12.41 -4.66
CA ALA A 20 16.88 -12.83 -5.65
C ALA A 20 15.89 -11.70 -5.97
N ALA A 21 15.36 -11.00 -4.97
CA ALA A 21 14.44 -9.90 -5.17
C ALA A 21 15.11 -8.68 -5.83
N GLU A 22 16.36 -8.36 -5.50
CA GLU A 22 17.14 -7.33 -6.18
C GLU A 22 17.38 -7.67 -7.65
N GLN A 23 17.70 -8.94 -7.95
CA GLN A 23 17.87 -9.39 -9.32
C GLN A 23 16.54 -9.30 -10.10
N GLN A 24 15.43 -9.70 -9.49
CA GLN A 24 14.11 -9.58 -10.09
C GLN A 24 13.74 -8.12 -10.36
N ALA A 25 13.98 -7.22 -9.41
CA ALA A 25 13.73 -5.79 -9.57
C ALA A 25 14.55 -5.20 -10.74
N ARG A 26 15.85 -5.52 -10.83
CA ARG A 26 16.70 -5.08 -11.95
C ARG A 26 16.19 -5.57 -13.31
N ARG A 27 15.71 -6.81 -13.39
CA ARG A 27 15.12 -7.37 -14.62
C ARG A 27 13.84 -6.63 -15.00
N ALA A 28 12.97 -6.34 -14.03
CA ALA A 28 11.73 -5.60 -14.27
C ALA A 28 12.00 -4.16 -14.74
N GLU A 29 13.04 -3.51 -14.17
CA GLU A 29 13.52 -2.20 -14.63
C GLU A 29 14.03 -2.23 -16.06
N GLN A 30 14.87 -3.22 -16.40
CA GLN A 30 15.40 -3.40 -17.76
C GLN A 30 14.30 -3.67 -18.79
N ALA A 31 13.24 -4.37 -18.38
CA ALA A 31 12.07 -4.63 -19.21
C ALA A 31 11.09 -3.43 -19.28
N GLY A 32 11.35 -2.35 -18.55
CA GLY A 32 10.46 -1.18 -18.47
C GLY A 32 9.13 -1.46 -17.76
N ALA A 33 9.00 -2.61 -17.09
CA ALA A 33 7.75 -3.04 -16.46
C ALA A 33 7.52 -2.37 -15.10
N PHE A 34 8.60 -2.01 -14.40
CA PHE A 34 8.53 -1.46 -13.05
C PHE A 34 9.85 -0.79 -12.69
N ARG A 35 9.82 0.26 -11.85
CA ARG A 35 11.03 0.94 -11.37
C ARG A 35 11.05 1.03 -9.85
N MET A 36 12.16 0.63 -9.24
CA MET A 36 12.40 0.86 -7.83
C MET A 36 12.49 2.36 -7.58
N LYS A 37 11.78 2.82 -6.55
CA LYS A 37 11.73 4.22 -6.16
C LYS A 37 12.68 4.49 -5.00
N THR A 38 13.14 5.73 -4.90
CA THR A 38 13.80 6.22 -3.67
C THR A 38 12.77 6.36 -2.53
N PRO A 39 13.20 6.44 -1.26
CA PRO A 39 12.30 6.73 -0.15
C PRO A 39 11.46 8.01 -0.35
N GLU A 40 12.06 9.07 -0.90
CA GLU A 40 11.38 10.34 -1.18
C GLU A 40 10.28 10.17 -2.22
N GLN A 41 10.57 9.44 -3.30
CA GLN A 41 9.58 9.10 -4.32
C GLN A 41 8.46 8.21 -3.77
N GLY A 42 8.79 7.26 -2.89
CA GLY A 42 7.80 6.42 -2.21
C GLY A 42 6.88 7.22 -1.28
N ALA A 43 7.40 8.27 -0.65
CA ALA A 43 6.63 9.16 0.22
C ALA A 43 5.78 10.19 -0.54
N ALA A 44 6.11 10.46 -1.81
CA ALA A 44 5.55 11.57 -2.59
C ALA A 44 4.01 11.58 -2.60
N THR A 45 3.36 10.44 -2.86
CA THR A 45 1.89 10.37 -2.89
C THR A 45 1.28 10.68 -1.52
N SER A 46 1.86 10.18 -0.43
CA SER A 46 1.39 10.46 0.92
C SER A 46 1.53 11.94 1.27
N VAL A 47 2.67 12.55 0.94
CA VAL A 47 2.91 13.99 1.16
C VAL A 47 1.97 14.84 0.31
N PHE A 48 1.77 14.47 -0.96
CA PHE A 48 0.84 15.13 -1.86
C PHE A 48 -0.58 15.13 -1.29
N LEU A 49 -1.07 13.97 -0.86
CA LEU A 49 -2.41 13.84 -0.29
C LEU A 49 -2.59 14.59 1.03
N ALA A 50 -1.53 14.65 1.84
CA ALA A 50 -1.58 15.30 3.14
C ALA A 50 -1.53 16.84 3.06
N ALA A 51 -0.85 17.40 2.05
CA ALA A 51 -0.46 18.80 2.07
C ALA A 51 -0.80 19.61 0.80
N SER A 52 -1.13 18.96 -0.34
CA SER A 52 -1.37 19.70 -1.57
C SER A 52 -2.76 20.36 -1.58
N PRO A 53 -2.87 21.66 -1.89
CA PRO A 53 -4.18 22.30 -2.07
C PRO A 53 -4.97 21.73 -3.25
N GLN A 54 -4.31 21.03 -4.19
CA GLN A 54 -4.97 20.43 -5.36
C GLN A 54 -5.94 19.30 -5.00
N VAL A 55 -5.82 18.74 -3.79
CA VAL A 55 -6.70 17.68 -3.27
C VAL A 55 -7.51 18.13 -2.06
N ALA A 56 -7.59 19.44 -1.81
CA ALA A 56 -8.40 19.98 -0.72
C ALA A 56 -9.87 19.54 -0.87
N GLY A 57 -10.42 18.92 0.17
CA GLY A 57 -11.79 18.41 0.18
C GLY A 57 -12.01 17.09 -0.58
N ILE A 58 -10.96 16.50 -1.16
CA ILE A 58 -11.03 15.20 -1.82
C ILE A 58 -10.78 14.09 -0.79
N GLY A 59 -11.73 13.16 -0.66
CA GLY A 59 -11.63 12.00 0.22
C GLY A 59 -12.21 10.74 -0.42
N GLY A 60 -11.91 9.57 0.14
CA GLY A 60 -12.44 8.27 -0.30
C GLY A 60 -11.92 7.75 -1.65
N ARG A 61 -10.90 8.40 -2.22
CA ARG A 61 -10.28 8.02 -3.48
C ARG A 61 -8.94 7.31 -3.25
N TYR A 62 -8.55 6.44 -4.18
CA TYR A 62 -7.26 5.75 -4.14
C TYR A 62 -6.27 6.45 -5.08
N PHE A 63 -5.05 6.71 -4.61
CA PHE A 63 -4.02 7.41 -5.37
C PHE A 63 -2.75 6.59 -5.47
N GLU A 64 -2.03 6.74 -6.58
CA GLU A 64 -0.68 6.26 -6.82
C GLU A 64 0.07 7.24 -7.70
N ASP A 65 1.37 7.39 -7.49
CA ASP A 65 2.20 8.33 -8.25
C ASP A 65 1.62 9.75 -8.33
N CYS A 66 1.06 10.21 -7.19
CA CYS A 66 0.41 11.51 -7.03
C CYS A 66 -0.82 11.75 -7.93
N ASN A 67 -1.37 10.69 -8.52
CA ASN A 67 -2.57 10.71 -9.35
C ASN A 67 -3.63 9.78 -8.76
N GLU A 68 -4.90 10.05 -9.04
CA GLU A 68 -5.96 9.08 -8.74
C GLU A 68 -5.77 7.84 -9.61
N ALA A 69 -5.83 6.67 -8.99
CA ALA A 69 -5.62 5.41 -9.69
C ALA A 69 -6.83 5.04 -10.54
N GLU A 70 -6.59 4.45 -11.71
CA GLU A 70 -7.65 3.90 -12.54
C GLU A 70 -8.30 2.69 -11.87
N VAL A 71 -9.63 2.59 -11.98
CA VAL A 71 -10.35 1.39 -11.57
C VAL A 71 -10.24 0.34 -12.68
N VAL A 72 -9.64 -0.80 -12.37
CA VAL A 72 -9.37 -1.86 -13.34
C VAL A 72 -10.04 -3.17 -12.93
N ASP A 73 -10.40 -3.98 -13.91
CA ASP A 73 -10.91 -5.34 -13.67
C ASP A 73 -9.78 -6.36 -13.48
N GLN A 74 -8.56 -6.02 -13.92
CA GLN A 74 -7.35 -6.80 -13.71
C GLN A 74 -6.13 -5.87 -13.65
N LEU A 75 -5.25 -6.08 -12.68
CA LEU A 75 -3.98 -5.35 -12.60
C LEU A 75 -3.05 -5.80 -13.74
N GLN A 76 -2.59 -4.84 -14.54
CA GLN A 76 -1.51 -5.01 -15.50
C GLN A 76 -0.24 -4.42 -14.88
N GLY A 77 0.55 -5.25 -14.20
CA GLY A 77 1.66 -4.79 -13.38
C GLY A 77 1.21 -4.44 -11.95
N ILE A 78 1.56 -3.26 -11.47
CA ILE A 78 1.24 -2.83 -10.10
C ILE A 78 0.29 -1.63 -10.02
N HIS A 79 -0.16 -1.10 -11.16
CA HIS A 79 -0.95 0.13 -11.22
C HIS A 79 -2.45 -0.15 -11.26
N GLY A 80 -3.22 0.79 -10.71
CA GLY A 80 -4.67 0.73 -10.65
C GLY A 80 -5.22 0.14 -9.34
N VAL A 81 -6.53 0.26 -9.20
CA VAL A 81 -7.30 -0.30 -8.08
C VAL A 81 -8.38 -1.24 -8.59
N MET A 82 -8.45 -2.43 -8.02
CA MET A 82 -9.46 -3.41 -8.41
C MET A 82 -10.84 -3.00 -7.89
N ARG A 83 -11.89 -3.22 -8.69
CA ARG A 83 -13.27 -2.84 -8.32
C ARG A 83 -13.70 -3.34 -6.93
N HIS A 84 -13.38 -4.59 -6.60
CA HIS A 84 -13.75 -5.18 -5.30
C HIS A 84 -13.06 -4.48 -4.11
N ALA A 85 -11.90 -3.83 -4.32
CA ALA A 85 -11.22 -3.08 -3.26
C ALA A 85 -11.95 -1.77 -2.89
N LEU A 86 -12.91 -1.34 -3.73
CA LEU A 86 -13.73 -0.15 -3.53
C LEU A 86 -15.17 -0.49 -3.11
N ASP A 87 -15.46 -1.76 -2.81
CA ASP A 87 -16.80 -2.20 -2.42
C ASP A 87 -17.13 -1.72 -0.98
N PRO A 88 -18.16 -0.86 -0.81
CA PRO A 88 -18.52 -0.33 0.50
C PRO A 88 -19.16 -1.37 1.43
N ASP A 89 -19.79 -2.41 0.90
CA ASP A 89 -20.39 -3.49 1.70
C ASP A 89 -19.31 -4.39 2.29
N ASP A 90 -18.31 -4.75 1.49
CA ASP A 90 -17.15 -5.49 1.97
C ASP A 90 -16.34 -4.67 2.98
N ALA A 91 -16.18 -3.36 2.75
CA ALA A 91 -15.53 -2.46 3.71
C ALA A 91 -16.27 -2.40 5.06
N ARG A 92 -17.60 -2.26 5.05
CA ARG A 92 -18.43 -2.32 6.28
C ARG A 92 -18.28 -3.65 7.00
N ARG A 93 -18.37 -4.78 6.27
CA ARG A 93 -18.22 -6.11 6.87
C ARG A 93 -16.85 -6.29 7.52
N LEU A 94 -15.78 -5.82 6.87
CA LEU A 94 -14.43 -5.86 7.42
C LEU A 94 -14.28 -4.99 8.67
N TRP A 95 -14.90 -3.81 8.68
CA TRP A 95 -14.93 -2.91 9.84
C TRP A 95 -15.54 -3.60 11.06
N ASP A 96 -16.75 -4.16 10.91
CA ASP A 96 -17.45 -4.83 12.01
C ASP A 96 -16.66 -6.00 12.59
N VAL A 97 -16.02 -6.81 11.73
CA VAL A 97 -15.15 -7.91 12.16
C VAL A 97 -13.96 -7.36 12.95
N SER A 98 -13.33 -6.30 12.46
CA SER A 98 -12.15 -5.69 13.09
C SER A 98 -12.48 -5.12 14.47
N GLU A 99 -13.61 -4.43 14.62
CA GLU A 99 -14.05 -3.90 15.91
C GLU A 99 -14.28 -5.02 16.93
N ARG A 100 -14.92 -6.13 16.51
CA ARG A 100 -15.11 -7.30 17.38
C ARG A 100 -13.79 -7.90 17.82
N LEU A 101 -12.83 -8.06 16.90
CA LEU A 101 -11.52 -8.63 17.21
C LEU A 101 -10.73 -7.75 18.18
N VAL A 102 -10.69 -6.43 17.94
CA VAL A 102 -10.01 -5.48 18.82
C VAL A 102 -10.65 -5.45 20.20
N THR A 103 -11.98 -5.47 20.27
CA THR A 103 -12.72 -5.50 21.54
C THR A 103 -12.39 -6.77 22.32
N ALA A 104 -12.49 -7.94 21.68
CA ALA A 104 -12.17 -9.23 22.30
C ALA A 104 -10.72 -9.27 22.82
N ALA A 105 -9.76 -8.80 22.03
CA ALA A 105 -8.35 -8.76 22.44
C ALA A 105 -8.12 -7.85 23.65
N ARG A 106 -8.81 -6.70 23.72
CA ARG A 106 -8.72 -5.79 24.89
C ARG A 106 -9.38 -6.38 26.13
N SER A 107 -10.47 -7.11 25.99
CA SER A 107 -11.14 -7.80 27.10
C SER A 107 -10.36 -9.02 27.62
N ALA A 108 -9.53 -9.64 26.78
CA ALA A 108 -8.67 -10.76 27.15
C ALA A 108 -7.33 -10.33 27.78
N ALA A 109 -6.94 -9.05 27.66
CA ALA A 109 -5.74 -8.53 28.30
C ALA A 109 -5.98 -8.42 29.82
N PRO A 110 -5.11 -9.00 30.68
CA PRO A 110 -5.24 -8.84 32.12
C PRO A 110 -5.14 -7.36 32.50
N ALA A 111 -5.88 -6.94 33.53
CA ALA A 111 -5.75 -5.60 34.08
C ALA A 111 -4.28 -5.35 34.44
N ALA A 112 -3.68 -4.34 33.81
CA ALA A 112 -2.33 -3.92 34.16
C ALA A 112 -2.32 -3.52 35.65
N VAL A 113 -1.55 -4.26 36.45
CA VAL A 113 -1.26 -3.97 37.87
C VAL A 113 -0.15 -2.94 37.95
#